data_AF-E3PSK2-F1
#
_entry.id   AF-E3PSK2-F1
#
_cell.length_a   1.000
_cell.length_b   1.000
_cell.length_c   1.000
_cell.angle_alpha   90.00
_cell.angle_beta   90.00
_cell.angle_gamma   90.00
#
_symmetry.space_group_name_H-M   'P 1'
#
loop_
_entity.id
_entity.type
_entity.pdbx_description
1 polymer ?
#
loop_
_entity_poly.entity_id
_entity_poly.type
_entity_poly.pdbx_seq_one_letter_code
_entity_poly.pdbx_strand_id
1 'polypeptide(L)'
;MSDEAIIQDDLTAKESRFGALKTAILVVLGLLIIGIVSSTILYFTNSGVKTNIDALAKKAGLFQPKAESELQVDTRIKELSSYYLSLDIPRAADKLYALKQEDKKLYEELFSYMIGENSLKSSKIRDEIKLKEAKVDTLQREYESMQTEISAQRSADSTHYASLGVRGAINAIEESLTYNMDFTTMAKILETMQPNFVAKLLHYMNPTYSTELELSLSKEFYDSVKKEKEKYDEFLRKNTSMAQVYNKMDTVLAATKLEEPTEFNLDDLGLIFSKMDYFKASEILNGFSDDGYVSQVLESIKNYEDLESTFEGSLSTVISDSLRVLEEYERDTTNLRKAYEKMQPADLADIVDTMTNQNPSYKEYMIDDVRKFRITEQDMLVEVLKQAKPTVVSNLLSELKNTDRTQKAALLSRELGIPNP
;
A
#
# COMPACT_ATOMS: atom_id res chain seq x y z
N MET A 1 23.98 9.41 39.19
CA MET A 1 22.86 8.85 38.41
C MET A 1 21.77 9.90 38.47
N SER A 2 21.49 10.54 37.34
CA SER A 2 20.64 11.73 37.24
C SER A 2 19.15 11.37 37.24
N ASP A 3 18.33 12.26 37.79
CA ASP A 3 16.86 12.11 37.92
C ASP A 3 16.14 11.83 36.59
N GLU A 4 16.76 12.12 35.45
CA GLU A 4 16.26 11.76 34.11
C GLU A 4 16.15 10.25 33.88
N ALA A 5 17.06 9.45 34.44
CA ALA A 5 17.02 7.99 34.29
C ALA A 5 15.85 7.36 35.06
N ILE A 6 15.39 8.00 36.15
CA ILE A 6 14.27 7.51 36.97
C ILE A 6 12.93 7.84 36.30
N ILE A 7 12.83 9.00 35.64
CA ILE A 7 11.60 9.42 34.93
C ILE A 7 11.38 8.59 33.67
N GLN A 8 12.44 8.21 32.97
CA GLN A 8 12.35 7.41 31.74
C GLN A 8 12.00 5.93 32.00
N ASP A 9 12.42 5.39 33.15
CA ASP A 9 12.05 4.04 33.61
C ASP A 9 10.58 3.98 34.10
N ASP A 10 10.08 5.05 34.74
CA ASP A 10 8.69 5.13 35.20
C ASP A 10 7.68 5.32 34.03
N LEU A 11 8.07 6.06 32.98
CA LEU A 11 7.25 6.24 31.77
C LEU A 11 7.11 4.95 30.94
N THR A 12 8.22 4.20 30.77
CA THR A 12 8.22 2.92 30.04
C THR A 12 7.49 1.81 30.81
N ALA A 13 7.57 1.80 32.15
CA ALA A 13 6.77 0.91 32.99
C ALA A 13 5.26 1.22 32.93
N LYS A 14 4.88 2.49 32.74
CA LYS A 14 3.48 2.94 32.67
C LYS A 14 2.83 2.63 31.31
N GLU A 15 3.57 2.74 30.21
CA GLU A 15 3.08 2.35 28.87
C GLU A 15 2.88 0.83 28.74
N SER A 16 3.80 0.03 29.28
CA SER A 16 3.70 -1.43 29.35
C SER A 16 2.44 -1.89 30.11
N ARG A 17 2.14 -1.24 31.25
CA ARG A 17 0.93 -1.52 32.05
C ARG A 17 -0.36 -1.12 31.35
N PHE A 18 -0.38 -0.04 30.57
CA PHE A 18 -1.55 0.38 29.80
C PHE A 18 -1.83 -0.54 28.59
N GLY A 19 -0.80 -1.07 27.94
CA GLY A 19 -0.93 -2.07 26.87
C GLY A 19 -1.48 -3.40 27.38
N ALA A 20 -0.99 -3.87 28.54
CA ALA A 20 -1.50 -5.07 29.20
C ALA A 20 -2.95 -4.92 29.68
N LEU A 21 -3.33 -3.74 30.21
CA LEU A 21 -4.69 -3.45 30.66
C LEU A 21 -5.69 -3.40 29.50
N LYS A 22 -5.34 -2.77 28.36
CA LYS A 22 -6.19 -2.75 27.15
C LYS A 22 -6.43 -4.15 26.60
N THR A 23 -5.40 -4.99 26.57
CA THR A 23 -5.49 -6.37 26.11
C THR A 23 -6.36 -7.21 27.05
N ALA A 24 -6.21 -7.03 28.38
CA ALA A 24 -7.05 -7.70 29.37
C ALA A 24 -8.54 -7.29 29.24
N ILE A 25 -8.84 -6.01 29.01
CA ILE A 25 -10.22 -5.51 28.81
C ILE A 25 -10.83 -6.10 27.53
N LEU A 26 -10.09 -6.15 26.43
CA LEU A 26 -10.55 -6.75 25.17
C LEU A 26 -10.85 -8.25 25.32
N VAL A 27 -10.00 -8.99 26.05
CA VAL A 27 -10.24 -10.42 26.34
C VAL A 27 -11.49 -10.61 27.20
N VAL A 28 -11.69 -9.77 28.22
CA VAL A 28 -12.89 -9.83 29.08
C VAL A 28 -14.17 -9.47 28.29
N LEU A 29 -14.12 -8.44 27.44
CA LEU A 29 -15.26 -8.07 26.58
C LEU A 29 -15.57 -9.18 25.56
N GLY A 30 -14.55 -9.79 24.96
CA GLY A 30 -14.72 -10.94 24.06
C GLY A 30 -15.40 -12.13 24.75
N LEU A 31 -14.97 -12.47 25.97
CA LEU A 31 -15.59 -13.54 26.76
C LEU A 31 -17.04 -13.23 27.16
N LEU A 32 -17.36 -11.97 27.47
CA LEU A 32 -18.73 -11.55 27.77
C LEU A 32 -19.64 -11.64 26.54
N ILE A 33 -19.17 -11.23 25.36
CA ILE A 33 -19.94 -11.33 24.11
C ILE A 33 -20.23 -12.80 23.78
N ILE A 34 -19.23 -13.67 23.90
CA ILE A 34 -19.41 -15.12 23.68
C ILE A 34 -20.42 -15.70 24.68
N GLY A 35 -20.37 -15.27 25.95
CA GLY A 35 -21.34 -15.66 26.98
C GLY A 35 -22.77 -15.20 26.67
N ILE A 36 -22.95 -13.96 26.19
CA ILE A 36 -24.27 -13.41 25.82
C ILE A 36 -24.83 -14.13 24.59
N VAL A 37 -24.03 -14.32 23.54
CA VAL A 37 -24.44 -15.02 22.32
C VAL A 37 -24.80 -16.48 22.63
N SER A 38 -23.97 -17.18 23.42
CA SER A 38 -24.23 -18.56 23.82
C SER A 38 -25.50 -18.67 24.68
N SER A 39 -25.72 -17.73 25.61
CA SER A 39 -26.94 -17.67 26.43
C SER A 39 -28.19 -17.38 25.60
N THR A 40 -28.07 -16.53 24.58
CA THR A 40 -29.18 -16.21 23.65
C THR A 40 -29.55 -17.45 22.83
N ILE A 41 -28.56 -18.14 22.26
CA ILE A 41 -28.79 -19.36 21.50
C ILE A 41 -29.42 -20.44 22.39
N LEU A 42 -28.89 -20.65 23.61
CA LEU A 42 -29.43 -21.61 24.58
C LEU A 42 -30.85 -21.28 25.03
N TYR A 43 -31.20 -19.99 25.17
CA TYR A 43 -32.57 -19.56 25.49
C TYR A 43 -33.57 -19.96 24.40
N PHE A 44 -33.19 -19.86 23.12
CA PHE A 44 -34.08 -20.21 22.00
C PHE A 44 -34.08 -21.69 21.63
N THR A 45 -33.00 -22.43 21.92
CA THR A 45 -32.89 -23.86 21.56
C THR A 45 -33.21 -24.83 22.69
N ASN A 46 -33.11 -24.41 23.96
CA ASN A 46 -33.33 -25.29 25.11
C ASN A 46 -34.53 -24.84 25.97
N SER A 47 -35.60 -25.64 25.95
CA SER A 47 -36.83 -25.37 26.70
C SER A 47 -36.63 -25.32 28.23
N GLY A 48 -35.67 -26.07 28.78
CA GLY A 48 -35.35 -26.04 30.21
C GLY A 48 -34.66 -24.74 30.65
N VAL A 49 -33.77 -24.20 29.82
CA VAL A 49 -33.08 -22.92 30.08
C VAL A 49 -34.05 -21.75 29.98
N LYS A 50 -34.92 -21.75 28.96
CA LYS A 50 -36.01 -20.78 28.82
C LYS A 50 -36.90 -20.74 30.07
N THR A 51 -37.33 -21.92 30.54
CA THR A 51 -38.24 -22.02 31.70
C THR A 51 -37.59 -21.48 32.99
N ASN A 52 -36.29 -21.71 33.20
CA ASN A 52 -35.55 -21.20 34.35
C ASN A 52 -35.30 -19.69 34.28
N ILE A 53 -34.99 -19.16 33.10
CA ILE A 53 -34.82 -17.71 32.88
C ILE A 53 -36.15 -16.97 33.05
N ASP A 54 -37.24 -17.52 32.51
CA ASP A 54 -38.60 -16.98 32.67
C ASP A 54 -39.04 -17.02 34.15
N ALA A 55 -38.67 -18.06 34.89
CA ALA A 55 -38.93 -18.17 36.33
C ALA A 55 -38.12 -17.16 37.17
N LEU A 56 -36.85 -16.92 36.82
CA LEU A 56 -36.00 -15.89 37.43
C LEU A 56 -36.52 -14.48 37.13
N ALA A 57 -36.94 -14.22 35.88
CA ALA A 57 -37.55 -12.95 35.47
C ALA A 57 -38.89 -12.69 36.17
N LYS A 58 -39.70 -13.74 36.41
CA LYS A 58 -40.89 -13.68 37.28
C LYS A 58 -40.54 -13.34 38.72
N LYS A 59 -39.49 -13.96 39.29
CA LYS A 59 -39.05 -13.74 40.67
C LYS A 59 -38.42 -12.35 40.88
N ALA A 60 -37.83 -11.77 39.82
CA ALA A 60 -37.28 -10.42 39.78
C ALA A 60 -38.32 -9.32 39.45
N GLY A 61 -39.60 -9.67 39.24
CA GLY A 61 -40.68 -8.72 38.99
C GLY A 61 -40.72 -8.11 37.58
N LEU A 62 -39.91 -8.61 36.64
CA LEU A 62 -39.84 -8.09 35.26
C LEU A 62 -41.05 -8.49 34.40
N PHE A 63 -41.82 -9.49 34.83
CA PHE A 63 -43.09 -9.88 34.23
C PHE A 63 -44.12 -10.18 35.33
N GLN A 64 -44.73 -9.13 35.87
CA GLN A 64 -45.99 -9.29 36.61
C GLN A 64 -47.13 -9.39 35.59
N PRO A 65 -47.90 -10.50 35.52
CA PRO A 65 -49.27 -10.37 35.08
C PRO A 65 -49.94 -9.42 36.07
N LYS A 66 -50.51 -8.31 35.59
CA LYS A 66 -51.30 -7.40 36.43
C LYS A 66 -52.28 -8.26 37.22
N ALA A 67 -52.13 -8.22 38.54
CA ALA A 67 -53.19 -8.65 39.43
C ALA A 67 -54.46 -7.90 39.02
N GLU A 68 -55.59 -8.60 39.10
CA GLU A 68 -56.93 -8.04 38.99
C GLU A 68 -57.11 -6.98 40.09
N SER A 69 -56.59 -5.78 39.87
CA SER A 69 -57.14 -4.60 40.51
C SER A 69 -58.40 -4.30 39.74
N GLU A 70 -59.54 -4.31 40.42
CA GLU A 70 -60.77 -3.65 39.99
C GLU A 70 -60.46 -2.18 39.72
N LEU A 71 -59.88 -1.91 38.55
CA LEU A 71 -59.81 -0.59 37.96
C LEU A 71 -61.26 -0.24 37.70
N GLN A 72 -61.78 0.75 38.43
CA GLN A 72 -62.92 1.52 37.95
C GLN A 72 -62.56 1.94 36.53
N VAL A 73 -63.13 1.22 35.57
CA VAL A 73 -62.98 1.51 34.17
C VAL A 73 -63.54 2.89 33.99
N ASP A 74 -62.66 3.86 33.75
CA ASP A 74 -63.08 5.21 33.41
C ASP A 74 -64.05 5.08 32.23
N THR A 75 -65.31 5.40 32.47
CA THR A 75 -66.39 5.22 31.49
C THR A 75 -66.06 5.94 30.18
N ARG A 76 -65.24 7.00 30.24
CA ARG A 76 -64.75 7.75 29.09
C ARG A 76 -63.84 6.93 28.19
N ILE A 77 -62.98 6.06 28.74
CA ILE A 77 -62.11 5.16 27.96
C ILE A 77 -62.96 4.17 27.18
N LYS A 78 -63.99 3.61 27.83
CA LYS A 78 -64.91 2.67 27.19
C LYS A 78 -65.70 3.36 26.08
N GLU A 79 -66.31 4.52 26.36
CA GLU A 79 -67.08 5.29 25.38
C GLU A 79 -66.22 5.72 24.17
N LEU A 80 -65.00 6.19 24.41
CA LEU A 80 -64.09 6.62 23.34
C LEU A 80 -63.60 5.43 22.50
N SER A 81 -63.36 4.27 23.12
CA SER A 81 -62.99 3.03 22.43
C SER A 81 -64.13 2.54 21.53
N SER A 82 -65.37 2.51 22.03
CA SER A 82 -66.54 2.15 21.23
C SER A 82 -66.80 3.17 20.11
N TYR A 83 -66.56 4.46 20.36
CA TYR A 83 -66.60 5.49 19.32
C TYR A 83 -65.58 5.21 18.21
N TYR A 84 -64.30 4.95 18.54
CA TYR A 84 -63.29 4.61 17.53
C TYR A 84 -63.59 3.31 16.79
N LEU A 85 -64.18 2.32 17.46
CA LEU A 85 -64.69 1.11 16.81
C LEU A 85 -65.91 1.36 15.92
N SER A 86 -66.65 2.45 16.10
CA SER A 86 -67.78 2.82 15.22
C SER A 86 -67.32 3.48 13.92
N LEU A 87 -66.15 4.14 13.91
CA LEU A 87 -65.59 4.83 12.75
C LEU A 87 -65.12 3.86 11.65
N ASP A 88 -64.92 4.37 10.43
CA ASP A 88 -64.19 3.66 9.38
C ASP A 88 -62.71 3.50 9.75
N ILE A 89 -62.09 2.41 9.29
CA ILE A 89 -60.72 2.01 9.67
C ILE A 89 -59.69 3.14 9.46
N PRO A 90 -59.68 3.87 8.33
CA PRO A 90 -58.73 4.95 8.12
C PRO A 90 -58.88 6.10 9.12
N ARG A 91 -60.11 6.57 9.38
CA ARG A 91 -60.35 7.67 10.33
C ARG A 91 -60.05 7.28 11.78
N ALA A 92 -60.36 6.04 12.16
CA ALA A 92 -59.98 5.50 13.46
C ALA A 92 -58.45 5.45 13.60
N ALA A 93 -57.76 4.97 12.57
CA ALA A 93 -56.31 4.91 12.52
C ALA A 93 -55.66 6.30 12.59
N ASP A 94 -56.19 7.30 11.90
CA ASP A 94 -55.68 8.68 11.96
C ASP A 94 -55.77 9.27 13.38
N LYS A 95 -56.94 9.14 14.02
CA LYS A 95 -57.16 9.64 15.38
C LYS A 95 -56.30 8.93 16.42
N LEU A 96 -56.20 7.60 16.32
CA LEU A 96 -55.38 6.79 17.21
C LEU A 96 -53.88 6.98 16.97
N TYR A 97 -53.46 7.22 15.72
CA TYR A 97 -52.07 7.54 15.41
C TYR A 97 -51.66 8.89 15.99
N ALA A 98 -52.48 9.94 15.81
CA ALA A 98 -52.23 11.24 16.44
C ALA A 98 -52.18 11.13 17.97
N LEU A 99 -53.15 10.43 18.57
CA LEU A 99 -53.18 10.19 20.01
C LEU A 99 -51.96 9.42 20.51
N LYS A 100 -51.46 8.43 19.76
CA LYS A 100 -50.26 7.68 20.12
C LYS A 100 -49.00 8.55 20.17
N GLN A 101 -48.92 9.58 19.32
CA GLN A 101 -47.82 10.55 19.32
C GLN A 101 -47.91 11.52 20.52
N GLU A 102 -49.12 11.87 20.96
CA GLU A 102 -49.37 12.80 22.07
C GLU A 102 -49.35 12.13 23.44
N ASP A 103 -50.01 10.98 23.58
CA ASP A 103 -50.15 10.19 24.80
C ASP A 103 -50.19 8.69 24.49
N LYS A 104 -49.00 8.08 24.50
CA LYS A 104 -48.82 6.64 24.27
C LYS A 104 -49.58 5.78 25.28
N LYS A 105 -49.69 6.22 26.54
CA LYS A 105 -50.32 5.44 27.61
C LYS A 105 -51.83 5.38 27.40
N LEU A 106 -52.46 6.53 27.09
CA LEU A 106 -53.89 6.60 26.76
C LEU A 106 -54.22 5.81 25.48
N TYR A 107 -53.34 5.87 24.47
CA TYR A 107 -53.46 5.02 23.29
C TYR A 107 -53.48 3.52 23.65
N GLU A 108 -52.53 3.05 24.46
CA GLU A 108 -52.44 1.63 24.86
C GLU A 108 -53.67 1.17 25.65
N GLU A 109 -54.19 2.03 26.54
CA GLU A 109 -55.39 1.76 27.32
C GLU A 109 -56.65 1.66 26.43
N LEU A 110 -56.91 2.63 25.56
CA LEU A 110 -58.04 2.60 24.61
C LEU A 110 -57.94 1.40 23.67
N PHE A 111 -56.74 1.15 23.14
CA PHE A 111 -56.54 0.08 22.18
C PHE A 111 -56.75 -1.32 22.81
N SER A 112 -56.41 -1.48 24.10
CA SER A 112 -56.72 -2.69 24.87
C SER A 112 -58.24 -2.94 24.97
N TYR A 113 -59.04 -1.90 25.26
CA TYR A 113 -60.50 -2.01 25.26
C TYR A 113 -61.07 -2.34 23.88
N MET A 114 -60.55 -1.68 22.83
CA MET A 114 -61.00 -1.94 21.46
C MET A 114 -60.74 -3.40 21.04
N ILE A 115 -59.60 -3.99 21.44
CA ILE A 115 -59.30 -5.40 21.18
C ILE A 115 -60.31 -6.32 21.89
N GLY A 116 -60.64 -5.99 23.15
CA GLY A 116 -61.61 -6.75 23.94
C GLY A 116 -63.03 -6.69 23.37
N GLU A 117 -63.42 -5.56 22.78
CA GLU A 117 -64.76 -5.36 22.21
C GLU A 117 -64.89 -5.86 20.76
N ASN A 118 -63.90 -5.60 19.90
CA ASN A 118 -63.90 -6.07 18.51
C ASN A 118 -62.46 -6.27 18.00
N SER A 119 -61.92 -7.47 18.24
CA SER A 119 -60.55 -7.84 17.90
C SER A 119 -60.23 -7.71 16.41
N LEU A 120 -61.16 -8.08 15.52
CA LEU A 120 -60.95 -8.08 14.08
C LEU A 120 -60.84 -6.66 13.52
N LYS A 121 -61.75 -5.76 13.92
CA LYS A 121 -61.68 -4.36 13.48
C LYS A 121 -60.48 -3.65 14.10
N SER A 122 -60.19 -3.91 15.37
CA SER A 122 -59.01 -3.38 16.05
C SER A 122 -57.71 -3.82 15.39
N SER A 123 -57.58 -5.07 14.97
CA SER A 123 -56.39 -5.53 14.23
C SER A 123 -56.19 -4.74 12.93
N LYS A 124 -57.26 -4.55 12.14
CA LYS A 124 -57.20 -3.78 10.89
C LYS A 124 -56.81 -2.31 11.13
N ILE A 125 -57.31 -1.71 12.21
CA ILE A 125 -56.92 -0.36 12.64
C ILE A 125 -55.43 -0.33 13.04
N ARG A 126 -54.93 -1.35 13.75
CA ARG A 126 -53.50 -1.48 14.08
C ARG A 126 -52.62 -1.52 12.84
N ASP A 127 -53.04 -2.29 11.84
CA ASP A 127 -52.26 -2.49 10.62
C ASP A 127 -52.21 -1.19 9.80
N GLU A 128 -53.31 -0.44 9.74
CA GLU A 128 -53.35 0.90 9.12
C GLU A 128 -52.45 1.90 9.86
N ILE A 129 -52.40 1.85 11.19
CA ILE A 129 -51.46 2.66 12.00
C ILE A 129 -50.01 2.29 11.69
N LYS A 130 -49.68 1.00 11.59
CA LYS A 130 -48.32 0.54 11.21
C LYS A 130 -47.93 0.99 9.80
N LEU A 131 -48.87 1.01 8.85
CA LEU A 131 -48.64 1.53 7.49
C LEU A 131 -48.32 3.03 7.51
N LYS A 132 -48.95 3.81 8.41
CA LYS A 132 -48.65 5.23 8.60
C LYS A 132 -47.28 5.45 9.24
N GLU A 133 -46.89 4.60 10.19
CA GLU A 133 -45.54 4.58 10.78
C GLU A 133 -44.47 4.28 9.71
N ALA A 134 -44.74 3.34 8.80
CA ALA A 134 -43.83 2.99 7.70
C ALA A 134 -43.68 4.09 6.63
N LYS A 135 -44.69 4.95 6.43
CA LYS A 135 -44.60 6.09 5.49
C LYS A 135 -43.63 7.18 5.97
N VAL A 136 -43.43 7.33 7.28
CA VAL A 136 -42.46 8.29 7.85
C VAL A 136 -41.02 7.80 7.66
N ASP A 137 -40.81 6.49 7.54
CA ASP A 137 -39.49 5.84 7.36
C ASP A 137 -39.04 5.76 5.88
N THR A 138 -39.86 6.22 4.94
CA THR A 138 -39.47 6.20 3.52
C THR A 138 -38.33 7.17 3.25
N LEU A 139 -38.36 8.40 3.80
CA LEU A 139 -37.28 9.37 3.60
C LEU A 139 -35.95 8.88 4.19
N GLN A 140 -35.98 8.29 5.40
CA GLN A 140 -34.80 7.75 6.05
C GLN A 140 -34.21 6.60 5.23
N ARG A 141 -35.05 5.65 4.77
CA ARG A 141 -34.60 4.56 3.90
C ARG A 141 -34.01 5.04 2.58
N GLU A 142 -34.67 5.98 1.89
CA GLU A 142 -34.14 6.52 0.63
C GLU A 142 -32.81 7.28 0.87
N TYR A 143 -32.70 7.99 2.00
CA TYR A 143 -31.45 8.67 2.39
C TYR A 143 -30.32 7.68 2.68
N GLU A 144 -30.59 6.60 3.42
CA GLU A 144 -29.61 5.54 3.69
C GLU A 144 -29.21 4.79 2.42
N SER A 145 -30.17 4.52 1.52
CA SER A 145 -29.88 3.94 0.20
C SER A 145 -28.97 4.84 -0.61
N MET A 146 -29.28 6.14 -0.68
CA MET A 146 -28.45 7.13 -1.36
C MET A 146 -27.03 7.19 -0.78
N GLN A 147 -26.86 7.19 0.55
CA GLN A 147 -25.53 7.17 1.18
C GLN A 147 -24.76 5.88 0.85
N THR A 148 -25.45 4.74 0.81
CA THR A 148 -24.88 3.45 0.45
C THR A 148 -24.40 3.46 -1.02
N GLU A 149 -25.23 3.94 -1.94
CA GLU A 149 -24.88 4.06 -3.37
C GLU A 149 -23.69 5.00 -3.59
N ILE A 150 -23.68 6.17 -2.94
CA ILE A 150 -22.56 7.11 -2.99
C ILE A 150 -21.26 6.45 -2.47
N SER A 151 -21.35 5.69 -1.38
CA SER A 151 -20.18 5.03 -0.78
C SER A 151 -19.66 3.90 -1.66
N ALA A 152 -20.55 3.14 -2.30
CA ALA A 152 -20.21 2.12 -3.28
C ALA A 152 -19.52 2.72 -4.51
N GLN A 153 -20.03 3.85 -5.02
CA GLN A 153 -19.42 4.55 -6.15
C GLN A 153 -18.00 5.03 -5.79
N ARG A 154 -17.81 5.66 -4.64
CA ARG A 154 -16.48 6.10 -4.20
C ARG A 154 -15.49 4.94 -4.09
N SER A 155 -15.95 3.79 -3.57
CA SER A 155 -15.11 2.59 -3.49
C SER A 155 -14.75 2.03 -4.86
N ALA A 156 -15.65 2.14 -5.85
CA ALA A 156 -15.38 1.74 -7.22
C ALA A 156 -14.36 2.68 -7.88
N ASP A 157 -14.53 4.00 -7.72
CA ASP A 157 -13.62 5.02 -8.24
C ASP A 157 -12.22 4.89 -7.61
N SER A 158 -12.15 4.66 -6.30
CA SER A 158 -10.88 4.47 -5.60
C SER A 158 -10.15 3.20 -6.03
N THR A 159 -10.88 2.10 -6.25
CA THR A 159 -10.33 0.87 -6.81
C THR A 159 -9.81 1.10 -8.22
N HIS A 160 -10.54 1.85 -9.04
CA HIS A 160 -10.11 2.22 -10.38
C HIS A 160 -8.81 3.02 -10.33
N TYR A 161 -8.73 4.11 -9.56
CA TYR A 161 -7.50 4.90 -9.43
C TYR A 161 -6.33 4.06 -8.92
N ALA A 162 -6.53 3.25 -7.88
CA ALA A 162 -5.48 2.38 -7.36
C ALA A 162 -4.93 1.41 -8.41
N SER A 163 -5.78 0.90 -9.30
CA SER A 163 -5.38 -0.02 -10.38
C SER A 163 -4.49 0.62 -11.46
N LEU A 164 -4.49 1.95 -11.58
CA LEU A 164 -3.68 2.68 -12.56
C LEU A 164 -2.22 2.87 -12.12
N GLY A 165 -1.88 2.48 -10.88
CA GLY A 165 -0.61 2.85 -10.26
C GLY A 165 -0.54 4.34 -9.90
N VAL A 166 0.52 4.74 -9.20
CA VAL A 166 0.63 6.10 -8.62
C VAL A 166 0.60 7.17 -9.72
N ARG A 167 1.39 7.03 -10.80
CA ARG A 167 1.45 8.01 -11.89
C ARG A 167 0.13 8.12 -12.66
N GLY A 168 -0.45 6.98 -13.03
CA GLY A 168 -1.74 6.94 -13.73
C GLY A 168 -2.88 7.51 -12.90
N ALA A 169 -2.89 7.21 -11.59
CA ALA A 169 -3.83 7.79 -10.65
C ALA A 169 -3.68 9.32 -10.54
N ILE A 170 -2.45 9.84 -10.41
CA ILE A 170 -2.21 11.29 -10.37
C ILE A 170 -2.81 11.95 -11.62
N ASN A 171 -2.47 11.46 -12.81
CA ASN A 171 -2.95 12.04 -14.06
C ASN A 171 -4.49 12.04 -14.15
N ALA A 172 -5.12 10.91 -13.79
CA ALA A 172 -6.57 10.77 -13.84
C ALA A 172 -7.29 11.63 -12.77
N ILE A 173 -6.68 11.79 -11.59
CA ILE A 173 -7.19 12.66 -10.53
C ILE A 173 -7.08 14.13 -10.96
N GLU A 174 -5.93 14.56 -11.47
CA GLU A 174 -5.71 15.94 -11.94
C GLU A 174 -6.65 16.29 -13.10
N GLU A 175 -6.85 15.37 -14.05
CA GLU A 175 -7.83 15.51 -15.13
C GLU A 175 -9.25 15.64 -14.57
N SER A 176 -9.64 14.78 -13.63
CA SER A 176 -10.96 14.81 -13.00
C SER A 176 -11.20 16.13 -12.24
N LEU A 177 -10.20 16.62 -11.50
CA LEU A 177 -10.27 17.90 -10.79
C LEU A 177 -10.34 19.10 -11.74
N THR A 178 -9.76 18.97 -12.94
CA THR A 178 -9.79 20.03 -13.95
C THR A 178 -11.17 20.16 -14.60
N TYR A 179 -11.85 19.05 -14.86
CA TYR A 179 -13.03 19.05 -15.73
C TYR A 179 -14.34 18.70 -15.03
N ASN A 180 -14.32 17.79 -14.05
CA ASN A 180 -15.50 16.98 -13.74
C ASN A 180 -15.80 16.82 -12.24
N MET A 181 -14.88 17.19 -11.34
CA MET A 181 -14.99 16.89 -9.91
C MET A 181 -14.37 17.97 -9.04
N ASP A 182 -15.01 18.31 -7.93
CA ASP A 182 -14.44 19.21 -6.93
C ASP A 182 -13.48 18.49 -5.96
N PHE A 183 -12.64 19.28 -5.28
CA PHE A 183 -11.66 18.78 -4.31
C PHE A 183 -12.29 18.02 -3.14
N THR A 184 -13.47 18.41 -2.67
CA THR A 184 -14.15 17.76 -1.54
C THR A 184 -14.62 16.36 -1.92
N THR A 185 -15.16 16.20 -3.12
CA THR A 185 -15.63 14.93 -3.65
C THR A 185 -14.46 13.98 -3.89
N MET A 186 -13.39 14.49 -4.51
CA MET A 186 -12.16 13.72 -4.72
C MET A 186 -11.53 13.31 -3.39
N ALA A 187 -11.45 14.21 -2.41
CA ALA A 187 -10.96 13.90 -1.06
C ALA A 187 -11.72 12.72 -0.44
N LYS A 188 -13.06 12.68 -0.55
CA LYS A 188 -13.85 11.54 -0.07
C LYS A 188 -13.61 10.23 -0.82
N ILE A 189 -13.18 10.28 -2.07
CA ILE A 189 -12.73 9.08 -2.80
C ILE A 189 -11.38 8.62 -2.24
N LEU A 190 -10.43 9.54 -2.07
CA LEU A 190 -9.10 9.26 -1.50
C LEU A 190 -9.18 8.68 -0.08
N GLU A 191 -10.14 9.12 0.74
CA GLU A 191 -10.39 8.59 2.08
C GLU A 191 -10.77 7.11 2.12
N THR A 192 -11.21 6.54 0.98
CA THR A 192 -11.49 5.11 0.86
C THR A 192 -10.26 4.29 0.44
N MET A 193 -9.15 4.96 0.11
CA MET A 193 -7.89 4.34 -0.29
C MET A 193 -6.98 4.07 0.92
N GLN A 194 -5.93 3.28 0.69
CA GLN A 194 -4.89 3.08 1.70
C GLN A 194 -4.08 4.37 1.94
N PRO A 195 -3.87 4.80 3.20
CA PRO A 195 -3.16 6.05 3.50
C PRO A 195 -1.75 6.15 2.90
N ASN A 196 -1.03 5.02 2.81
CA ASN A 196 0.31 4.98 2.21
C ASN A 196 0.29 5.27 0.70
N PHE A 197 -0.73 4.80 -0.01
CA PHE A 197 -0.90 5.10 -1.43
C PHE A 197 -1.22 6.57 -1.64
N VAL A 198 -2.15 7.12 -0.85
CA VAL A 198 -2.50 8.55 -0.90
C VAL A 198 -1.30 9.44 -0.55
N ALA A 199 -0.47 9.04 0.42
CA ALA A 199 0.76 9.75 0.73
C ALA A 199 1.70 9.84 -0.48
N LYS A 200 1.90 8.73 -1.21
CA LYS A 200 2.68 8.72 -2.46
C LYS A 200 2.05 9.61 -3.54
N LEU A 201 0.72 9.55 -3.73
CA LEU A 201 0.02 10.42 -4.69
C LEU A 201 0.29 11.90 -4.40
N LEU A 202 0.03 12.33 -3.16
CA LEU A 202 0.17 13.73 -2.76
C LEU A 202 1.63 14.21 -2.78
N HIS A 203 2.59 13.30 -2.60
CA HIS A 203 4.02 13.64 -2.71
C HIS A 203 4.43 14.02 -4.14
N TYR A 204 3.99 13.26 -5.15
CA TYR A 204 4.41 13.48 -6.55
C TYR A 204 3.44 14.35 -7.37
N MET A 205 2.21 14.53 -6.90
CA MET A 205 1.20 15.37 -7.55
C MET A 205 1.62 16.85 -7.54
N ASN A 206 1.13 17.63 -8.51
CA ASN A 206 1.38 19.05 -8.55
C ASN A 206 0.97 19.72 -7.21
N PRO A 207 1.83 20.55 -6.59
CA PRO A 207 1.57 21.19 -5.30
C PRO A 207 0.25 21.94 -5.20
N THR A 208 -0.25 22.50 -6.31
CA THR A 208 -1.55 23.17 -6.34
C THR A 208 -2.70 22.20 -6.06
N TYR A 209 -2.68 20.99 -6.65
CA TYR A 209 -3.73 19.99 -6.39
C TYR A 209 -3.53 19.32 -5.03
N SER A 210 -2.30 18.93 -4.70
CA SER A 210 -2.05 18.18 -3.46
C SER A 210 -2.35 19.00 -2.20
N THR A 211 -2.04 20.30 -2.18
CA THR A 211 -2.35 21.17 -1.04
C THR A 211 -3.87 21.30 -0.82
N GLU A 212 -4.64 21.53 -1.88
CA GLU A 212 -6.10 21.66 -1.78
C GLU A 212 -6.79 20.34 -1.41
N LEU A 213 -6.27 19.21 -1.90
CA LEU A 213 -6.72 17.89 -1.48
C LEU A 213 -6.42 17.64 0.00
N GLU A 214 -5.20 17.93 0.47
CA GLU A 214 -4.81 17.78 1.88
C GLU A 214 -5.75 18.58 2.81
N LEU A 215 -6.11 19.81 2.43
CA LEU A 215 -7.05 20.66 3.17
C LEU A 215 -8.49 20.13 3.16
N SER A 216 -8.84 19.34 2.14
CA SER A 216 -10.19 18.78 1.95
C SER A 216 -10.40 17.43 2.62
N LEU A 217 -9.32 16.76 3.05
CA LEU A 217 -9.39 15.51 3.80
C LEU A 217 -9.94 15.72 5.21
N SER A 218 -10.66 14.73 5.72
CA SER A 218 -11.01 14.64 7.14
C SER A 218 -9.73 14.58 7.98
N LYS A 219 -9.78 15.22 9.15
CA LYS A 219 -8.63 15.33 10.05
C LYS A 219 -8.02 13.97 10.40
N GLU A 220 -8.85 12.97 10.69
CA GLU A 220 -8.40 11.63 11.08
C GLU A 220 -7.63 10.93 9.94
N PHE A 221 -8.14 11.04 8.71
CA PHE A 221 -7.47 10.46 7.55
C PHE A 221 -6.21 11.26 7.17
N TYR A 222 -6.26 12.59 7.22
CA TYR A 222 -5.10 13.45 7.01
C TYR A 222 -3.96 13.12 7.98
N ASP A 223 -4.25 12.97 9.27
CA ASP A 223 -3.24 12.61 10.28
C ASP A 223 -2.58 11.25 9.95
N SER A 224 -3.35 10.30 9.43
CA SER A 224 -2.85 9.00 8.97
C SER A 224 -1.97 9.12 7.72
N VAL A 225 -2.42 9.88 6.72
CA VAL A 225 -1.67 10.15 5.48
C VAL A 225 -0.37 10.88 5.78
N LYS A 226 -0.39 11.89 6.65
CA LYS A 226 0.79 12.65 7.06
C LYS A 226 1.86 11.73 7.66
N LYS A 227 1.46 10.82 8.55
CA LYS A 227 2.38 9.83 9.13
C LYS A 227 3.00 8.93 8.06
N GLU A 228 2.23 8.49 7.07
CA GLU A 228 2.76 7.70 5.97
C GLU A 228 3.66 8.52 5.03
N LYS A 229 3.39 9.81 4.84
CA LYS A 229 4.25 10.74 4.10
C LYS A 229 5.61 10.90 4.77
N GLU A 230 5.64 11.09 6.10
CA GLU A 230 6.89 11.17 6.88
C GLU A 230 7.74 9.89 6.75
N LYS A 231 7.10 8.70 6.81
CA LYS A 231 7.80 7.42 6.58
C LYS A 231 8.33 7.31 5.15
N TYR A 232 7.55 7.75 4.17
CA TYR A 232 7.95 7.72 2.78
C TYR A 232 9.13 8.66 2.52
N ASP A 233 9.11 9.87 3.07
CA ASP A 233 10.22 10.82 2.98
C ASP A 233 11.50 10.26 3.63
N GLU A 234 11.39 9.54 4.75
CA GLU A 234 12.53 8.83 5.35
C GLU A 234 13.05 7.72 4.44
N PHE A 235 12.16 6.92 3.86
CA PHE A 235 12.50 5.91 2.86
C PHE A 235 13.24 6.53 1.67
N LEU A 236 12.74 7.65 1.13
CA LEU A 236 13.37 8.37 0.03
C LEU A 236 14.80 8.80 0.36
N ARG A 237 14.97 9.43 1.53
CA ARG A 237 16.26 9.93 2.01
C ARG A 237 17.26 8.80 2.24
N LYS A 238 16.83 7.70 2.88
CA LYS A 238 17.66 6.53 3.16
C LYS A 238 18.18 5.92 1.85
N ASN A 239 17.27 5.63 0.92
CA ASN A 239 17.62 4.94 -0.33
C ASN A 239 18.41 5.85 -1.29
N THR A 240 18.14 7.15 -1.32
CA THR A 240 18.99 8.11 -2.05
C THR A 240 20.42 8.14 -1.50
N SER A 241 20.57 8.01 -0.17
CA SER A 241 21.89 7.95 0.45
C SER A 241 22.59 6.62 0.15
N MET A 242 21.85 5.51 0.09
CA MET A 242 22.40 4.20 -0.31
C MET A 242 22.85 4.17 -1.76
N ALA A 243 22.12 4.81 -2.67
CA ALA A 243 22.55 5.00 -4.05
C ALA A 243 23.96 5.60 -4.10
N GLN A 244 24.23 6.67 -3.33
CA GLN A 244 25.56 7.29 -3.30
C GLN A 244 26.68 6.39 -2.75
N VAL A 245 26.34 5.51 -1.79
CA VAL A 245 27.29 4.54 -1.23
C VAL A 245 27.62 3.47 -2.26
N TYR A 246 26.62 2.84 -2.86
CA TYR A 246 26.81 1.78 -3.85
C TYR A 246 27.40 2.28 -5.16
N ASN A 247 27.16 3.55 -5.54
CA ASN A 247 27.79 4.17 -6.70
C ASN A 247 29.32 4.23 -6.60
N LYS A 248 29.87 4.20 -5.37
CA LYS A 248 31.31 4.25 -5.10
C LYS A 248 31.89 2.91 -4.65
N MET A 249 31.04 1.92 -4.40
CA MET A 249 31.47 0.60 -3.93
C MET A 249 32.04 -0.23 -5.09
N ASP A 250 32.89 -1.20 -4.77
CA ASP A 250 33.29 -2.23 -5.72
C ASP A 250 32.06 -2.93 -6.31
N THR A 251 32.05 -3.16 -7.63
CA THR A 251 30.88 -3.65 -8.36
C THR A 251 30.45 -5.03 -7.89
N VAL A 252 31.40 -5.96 -7.70
CA VAL A 252 31.10 -7.35 -7.30
C VAL A 252 30.52 -7.38 -5.89
N LEU A 253 31.10 -6.61 -4.97
CA LEU A 253 30.58 -6.50 -3.61
C LEU A 253 29.21 -5.82 -3.56
N ALA A 254 28.99 -4.77 -4.36
CA ALA A 254 27.70 -4.09 -4.44
C ALA A 254 26.61 -5.00 -5.01
N ALA A 255 26.91 -5.77 -6.06
CA ALA A 255 26.00 -6.75 -6.64
C ALA A 255 25.57 -7.79 -5.60
N THR A 256 26.54 -8.40 -4.91
CA THR A 256 26.29 -9.39 -3.86
C THR A 256 25.37 -8.86 -2.75
N LYS A 257 25.52 -7.59 -2.36
CA LYS A 257 24.71 -6.97 -1.29
C LYS A 257 23.32 -6.55 -1.75
N LEU A 258 23.21 -5.96 -2.93
CA LEU A 258 21.94 -5.44 -3.45
C LEU A 258 21.04 -6.56 -3.97
N GLU A 259 21.60 -7.72 -4.32
CA GLU A 259 20.81 -8.90 -4.70
C GLU A 259 20.21 -9.63 -3.48
N GLU A 260 20.66 -9.38 -2.25
CA GLU A 260 20.19 -10.06 -1.04
C GLU A 260 18.72 -9.72 -0.71
N PRO A 261 17.76 -10.63 -0.94
CA PRO A 261 16.33 -10.33 -0.85
C PRO A 261 15.85 -10.09 0.59
N THR A 262 16.65 -10.47 1.59
CA THR A 262 16.34 -10.19 3.00
C THR A 262 16.70 -8.76 3.42
N GLU A 263 17.56 -8.07 2.65
CA GLU A 263 18.00 -6.70 2.95
C GLU A 263 17.25 -5.64 2.14
N PHE A 264 16.93 -5.93 0.87
CA PHE A 264 16.32 -4.97 -0.06
C PHE A 264 15.12 -5.58 -0.78
N ASN A 265 14.01 -4.83 -0.81
CA ASN A 265 12.88 -5.16 -1.68
C ASN A 265 12.95 -4.39 -3.00
N LEU A 266 12.05 -4.70 -3.94
CA LEU A 266 12.02 -4.06 -5.26
C LEU A 266 11.81 -2.54 -5.19
N ASP A 267 11.03 -2.02 -4.24
CA ASP A 267 10.84 -0.57 -4.06
C ASP A 267 12.16 0.09 -3.64
N ASP A 268 12.92 -0.53 -2.72
CA ASP A 268 14.24 -0.05 -2.30
C ASP A 268 15.20 -0.04 -3.50
N LEU A 269 15.28 -1.15 -4.24
CA LEU A 269 16.20 -1.29 -5.37
C LEU A 269 15.86 -0.32 -6.51
N GLY A 270 14.58 -0.19 -6.86
CA GLY A 270 14.14 0.77 -7.89
C GLY A 270 14.57 2.19 -7.55
N LEU A 271 14.41 2.61 -6.30
CA LEU A 271 14.84 3.94 -5.87
C LEU A 271 16.36 4.08 -5.79
N ILE A 272 17.07 3.09 -5.26
CA ILE A 272 18.53 3.11 -5.20
C ILE A 272 19.10 3.27 -6.61
N PHE A 273 18.73 2.38 -7.53
CA PHE A 273 19.27 2.39 -8.88
C PHE A 273 18.83 3.61 -9.70
N SER A 274 17.60 4.11 -9.53
CA SER A 274 17.16 5.35 -10.19
C SER A 274 17.94 6.60 -9.77
N LYS A 275 18.66 6.54 -8.64
CA LYS A 275 19.54 7.62 -8.13
C LYS A 275 21.02 7.36 -8.35
N MET A 276 21.39 6.26 -9.03
CA MET A 276 22.78 5.93 -9.34
C MET A 276 23.20 6.44 -10.72
N ASP A 277 24.51 6.44 -10.95
CA ASP A 277 25.01 6.58 -12.31
C ASP A 277 24.59 5.36 -13.13
N TYR A 278 24.07 5.58 -14.34
CA TYR A 278 23.51 4.51 -15.17
C TYR A 278 24.54 3.43 -15.51
N PHE A 279 25.81 3.81 -15.71
CA PHE A 279 26.85 2.85 -16.05
C PHE A 279 27.15 1.96 -14.85
N LYS A 280 27.35 2.59 -13.69
CA LYS A 280 27.56 1.85 -12.43
C LYS A 280 26.38 0.96 -12.06
N ALA A 281 25.15 1.44 -12.26
CA ALA A 281 23.93 0.66 -12.07
C ALA A 281 23.92 -0.58 -12.97
N SER A 282 24.28 -0.42 -14.25
CA SER A 282 24.35 -1.50 -15.22
C SER A 282 25.43 -2.52 -14.85
N GLU A 283 26.62 -2.09 -14.46
CA GLU A 283 27.69 -2.99 -14.02
C GLU A 283 27.26 -3.85 -12.81
N ILE A 284 26.57 -3.24 -11.84
CA ILE A 284 26.09 -3.94 -10.64
C ILE A 284 25.00 -4.94 -11.01
N LEU A 285 24.02 -4.54 -11.83
CA LEU A 285 22.94 -5.41 -12.27
C LEU A 285 23.45 -6.57 -13.14
N ASN A 286 24.49 -6.36 -13.94
CA ASN A 286 25.16 -7.44 -14.69
C ASN A 286 25.84 -8.46 -13.76
N GLY A 287 26.08 -8.10 -12.50
CA GLY A 287 26.60 -9.01 -11.48
C GLY A 287 25.53 -9.82 -10.76
N PHE A 288 24.25 -9.59 -11.04
CA PHE A 288 23.16 -10.37 -10.45
C PHE A 288 23.09 -11.75 -11.11
N SER A 289 22.60 -12.74 -10.36
CA SER A 289 22.56 -14.13 -10.77
C SER A 289 21.28 -14.51 -11.53
N ASP A 290 20.20 -13.73 -11.39
CA ASP A 290 18.88 -14.01 -11.97
C ASP A 290 18.38 -12.86 -12.89
N ASP A 291 18.41 -13.10 -14.20
CA ASP A 291 17.93 -12.16 -15.24
C ASP A 291 16.44 -11.77 -15.06
N GLY A 292 15.63 -12.69 -14.52
CA GLY A 292 14.22 -12.44 -14.22
C GLY A 292 14.06 -11.46 -13.05
N TYR A 293 14.97 -11.49 -12.09
CA TYR A 293 15.02 -10.51 -11.01
C TYR A 293 15.55 -9.16 -11.49
N VAL A 294 16.57 -9.14 -12.35
CA VAL A 294 17.06 -7.92 -13.01
C VAL A 294 15.93 -7.21 -13.75
N SER A 295 15.10 -7.96 -14.48
CA SER A 295 13.94 -7.40 -15.18
C SER A 295 12.94 -6.72 -14.25
N GLN A 296 12.68 -7.30 -13.06
CA GLN A 296 11.80 -6.71 -12.05
C GLN A 296 12.41 -5.43 -11.44
N VAL A 297 13.74 -5.41 -11.24
CA VAL A 297 14.43 -4.20 -10.77
C VAL A 297 14.34 -3.09 -11.82
N LEU A 298 14.55 -3.40 -13.10
CA LEU A 298 14.40 -2.43 -14.21
C LEU A 298 12.99 -1.84 -14.28
N GLU A 299 11.95 -2.67 -14.08
CA GLU A 299 10.56 -2.19 -14.00
C GLU A 299 10.36 -1.28 -12.79
N SER A 300 10.94 -1.62 -11.63
CA SER A 300 10.88 -0.76 -10.45
C SER A 300 11.60 0.59 -10.66
N ILE A 301 12.76 0.59 -11.31
CA ILE A 301 13.48 1.82 -11.70
C ILE A 301 12.57 2.69 -12.58
N LYS A 302 11.96 2.09 -13.61
CA LYS A 302 11.03 2.79 -14.51
C LYS A 302 9.86 3.41 -13.75
N ASN A 303 9.29 2.72 -12.78
CA ASN A 303 8.20 3.26 -11.97
C ASN A 303 8.59 4.54 -11.23
N TYR A 304 9.85 4.66 -10.76
CA TYR A 304 10.35 5.90 -10.15
C TYR A 304 10.66 6.99 -11.17
N GLU A 305 11.17 6.62 -12.35
CA GLU A 305 11.36 7.57 -13.47
C GLU A 305 10.04 8.21 -13.88
N ASP A 306 8.99 7.40 -14.02
CA ASP A 306 7.66 7.87 -14.44
C ASP A 306 7.01 8.80 -13.39
N LEU A 307 7.45 8.74 -12.12
CA LEU A 307 6.97 9.60 -11.03
C LEU A 307 7.69 10.94 -10.95
N GLU A 308 8.95 11.01 -11.38
CA GLU A 308 9.76 12.23 -11.31
C GLU A 308 9.65 13.06 -12.58
N SER A 309 8.93 14.18 -12.50
CA SER A 309 8.74 15.12 -13.61
C SER A 309 10.03 15.78 -14.11
N THR A 310 11.13 15.66 -13.36
CA THR A 310 12.46 16.18 -13.72
C THR A 310 13.33 15.16 -14.45
N PHE A 311 12.86 13.94 -14.65
CA PHE A 311 13.64 12.90 -15.29
C PHE A 311 13.68 13.11 -16.82
N GLU A 312 14.84 13.52 -17.35
CA GLU A 312 15.05 13.65 -18.79
C GLU A 312 15.54 12.31 -19.38
N GLY A 313 14.72 11.70 -20.24
CA GLY A 313 15.02 10.41 -20.90
C GLY A 313 14.44 9.19 -20.18
N SER A 314 14.96 8.00 -20.48
CA SER A 314 14.56 6.74 -19.81
C SER A 314 15.80 6.02 -19.33
N LEU A 315 16.14 6.19 -18.05
CA LEU A 315 17.33 5.58 -17.46
C LEU A 315 17.22 4.06 -17.41
N SER A 316 16.03 3.52 -17.17
CA SER A 316 15.73 2.10 -17.20
C SER A 316 16.04 1.50 -18.57
N THR A 317 15.68 2.23 -19.65
CA THR A 317 16.06 1.86 -21.02
C THR A 317 17.58 1.95 -21.21
N VAL A 318 18.21 3.03 -20.76
CA VAL A 318 19.68 3.20 -20.86
C VAL A 318 20.43 2.09 -20.13
N ILE A 319 19.99 1.71 -18.93
CA ILE A 319 20.56 0.61 -18.15
C ILE A 319 20.34 -0.71 -18.88
N SER A 320 19.12 -0.97 -19.37
CA SER A 320 18.80 -2.19 -20.12
C SER A 320 19.67 -2.33 -21.38
N ASP A 321 19.83 -1.27 -22.14
CA ASP A 321 20.71 -1.26 -23.32
C ASP A 321 22.17 -1.48 -22.91
N SER A 322 22.61 -0.88 -21.80
CA SER A 322 23.97 -1.06 -21.26
C SER A 322 24.23 -2.49 -20.77
N LEU A 323 23.23 -3.17 -20.21
CA LEU A 323 23.35 -4.59 -19.82
C LEU A 323 23.61 -5.49 -21.02
N ARG A 324 22.82 -5.35 -22.10
CA ARG A 324 23.04 -6.09 -23.36
C ARG A 324 24.45 -5.87 -23.91
N VAL A 325 24.96 -4.65 -23.76
CA VAL A 325 26.32 -4.29 -24.16
C VAL A 325 27.38 -4.99 -23.31
N LEU A 326 27.20 -5.03 -22.00
CA LEU A 326 28.10 -5.71 -21.08
C LEU A 326 28.12 -7.22 -21.32
N GLU A 327 26.96 -7.83 -21.57
CA GLU A 327 26.85 -9.25 -21.93
C GLU A 327 27.60 -9.56 -23.25
N GLU A 328 27.42 -8.74 -24.28
CA GLU A 328 28.15 -8.89 -25.54
C GLU A 328 29.65 -8.75 -25.33
N TYR A 329 30.07 -7.76 -24.54
CA TYR A 329 31.47 -7.52 -24.23
C TYR A 329 32.09 -8.67 -23.43
N GLU A 330 31.39 -9.25 -22.45
CA GLU A 330 31.84 -10.41 -21.69
C GLU A 330 31.99 -11.65 -22.57
N ARG A 331 31.04 -11.86 -23.49
CA ARG A 331 31.12 -12.95 -24.46
C ARG A 331 32.34 -12.79 -25.38
N ASP A 332 32.56 -11.59 -25.88
CA ASP A 332 33.63 -11.30 -26.84
C ASP A 332 35.00 -11.39 -26.15
N THR A 333 35.14 -10.86 -24.94
CA THR A 333 36.35 -10.99 -24.11
C THR A 333 36.63 -12.46 -23.75
N THR A 334 35.60 -13.24 -23.42
CA THR A 334 35.73 -14.69 -23.18
C THR A 334 36.22 -15.45 -24.42
N ASN A 335 35.71 -15.08 -25.60
CA ASN A 335 36.13 -15.70 -26.86
C ASN A 335 37.58 -15.33 -27.22
N LEU A 336 37.94 -14.05 -27.06
CA LEU A 336 39.31 -13.57 -27.27
C LEU A 336 40.28 -14.21 -26.29
N ARG A 337 39.92 -14.35 -25.01
CA ARG A 337 40.72 -15.08 -24.02
C ARG A 337 41.04 -16.49 -24.51
N LYS A 338 40.02 -17.24 -24.93
CA LYS A 338 40.20 -18.61 -25.45
C LYS A 338 41.10 -18.66 -26.69
N ALA A 339 41.09 -17.62 -27.53
CA ALA A 339 41.97 -17.51 -28.69
C ALA A 339 43.41 -17.18 -28.27
N TYR A 340 43.60 -16.18 -27.41
CA TYR A 340 44.93 -15.75 -26.93
C TYR A 340 45.64 -16.87 -26.16
N GLU A 341 44.91 -17.66 -25.36
CA GLU A 341 45.49 -18.81 -24.64
C GLU A 341 46.03 -19.92 -25.57
N LYS A 342 45.60 -19.95 -26.84
CA LYS A 342 46.07 -20.93 -27.84
C LYS A 342 47.13 -20.36 -28.79
N MET A 343 47.39 -19.06 -28.69
CA MET A 343 48.26 -18.33 -29.60
C MET A 343 49.73 -18.44 -29.17
N GLN A 344 50.67 -18.32 -30.12
CA GLN A 344 52.08 -18.22 -29.78
C GLN A 344 52.40 -16.84 -29.18
N PRO A 345 53.37 -16.75 -28.24
CA PRO A 345 53.69 -15.48 -27.58
C PRO A 345 54.06 -14.34 -28.53
N ALA A 346 54.76 -14.64 -29.64
CA ALA A 346 55.17 -13.66 -30.64
C ALA A 346 53.96 -13.04 -31.37
N ASP A 347 53.02 -13.88 -31.84
CA ASP A 347 51.81 -13.41 -32.52
C ASP A 347 50.94 -12.55 -31.59
N LEU A 348 50.82 -12.95 -30.31
CA LEU A 348 50.09 -12.18 -29.30
C LEU A 348 50.77 -10.84 -28.99
N ALA A 349 52.10 -10.82 -28.97
CA ALA A 349 52.88 -9.59 -28.77
C ALA A 349 52.67 -8.58 -29.91
N ASP A 350 52.50 -9.04 -31.16
CA ASP A 350 52.19 -8.18 -32.31
C ASP A 350 50.77 -7.61 -32.27
N ILE A 351 49.79 -8.39 -31.81
CA ILE A 351 48.41 -7.92 -31.59
C ILE A 351 48.39 -6.85 -30.50
N VAL A 352 49.04 -7.11 -29.35
CA VAL A 352 49.17 -6.14 -28.25
C VAL A 352 49.83 -4.85 -28.74
N ASP A 353 50.87 -4.97 -29.57
CA ASP A 353 51.58 -3.82 -30.14
C ASP A 353 50.65 -2.93 -30.99
N THR A 354 49.79 -3.57 -31.79
CA THR A 354 48.82 -2.89 -32.67
C THR A 354 47.70 -2.22 -31.88
N MET A 355 47.03 -2.95 -30.98
CA MET A 355 45.87 -2.46 -30.22
C MET A 355 46.24 -1.33 -29.25
N THR A 356 47.46 -1.32 -28.71
CA THR A 356 47.95 -0.27 -27.80
C THR A 356 48.46 0.98 -28.52
N ASN A 357 48.89 0.89 -29.78
CA ASN A 357 49.41 2.04 -30.54
C ASN A 357 48.30 2.88 -31.19
N GLN A 358 47.26 2.23 -31.71
CA GLN A 358 46.18 2.91 -32.43
C GLN A 358 45.00 3.25 -31.52
N ASN A 359 44.84 2.49 -30.43
CA ASN A 359 43.74 2.51 -29.47
C ASN A 359 42.39 3.00 -30.03
N PRO A 360 41.92 2.41 -31.15
CA PRO A 360 40.66 2.81 -31.75
C PRO A 360 39.51 2.46 -30.80
N SER A 361 38.35 3.08 -31.05
CA SER A 361 37.13 2.63 -30.39
C SER A 361 36.82 1.22 -30.85
N TYR A 362 36.72 0.27 -29.92
CA TYR A 362 36.21 -1.06 -30.23
C TYR A 362 34.70 -0.97 -30.47
N LYS A 363 33.99 -0.22 -29.62
CA LYS A 363 32.56 0.07 -29.81
C LYS A 363 32.19 1.36 -29.09
N GLU A 364 31.49 2.25 -29.81
CA GLU A 364 30.79 3.39 -29.21
C GLU A 364 29.30 3.07 -29.16
N TYR A 365 28.72 3.12 -27.98
CA TYR A 365 27.30 2.94 -27.73
C TYR A 365 26.69 4.30 -27.51
N MET A 366 25.85 4.73 -28.44
CA MET A 366 25.03 5.91 -28.27
C MET A 366 23.97 5.58 -27.22
N ILE A 367 24.02 6.30 -26.11
CA ILE A 367 23.05 6.18 -25.02
C ILE A 367 21.85 7.09 -25.32
N ASP A 368 22.13 8.27 -25.87
CA ASP A 368 21.15 9.19 -26.47
C ASP A 368 21.89 10.14 -27.44
N ASP A 369 21.23 11.25 -27.83
CA ASP A 369 21.77 12.26 -28.75
C ASP A 369 23.05 12.96 -28.22
N VAL A 370 23.41 12.79 -26.95
CA VAL A 370 24.50 13.52 -26.28
C VAL A 370 25.49 12.61 -25.54
N ARG A 371 25.03 11.47 -25.04
CA ARG A 371 25.81 10.54 -24.21
C ARG A 371 26.26 9.35 -25.04
N LYS A 372 27.55 9.01 -24.93
CA LYS A 372 28.13 7.82 -25.54
C LYS A 372 29.02 7.07 -24.58
N PHE A 373 28.88 5.75 -24.57
CA PHE A 373 29.77 4.84 -23.87
C PHE A 373 30.77 4.27 -24.87
N ARG A 374 32.06 4.41 -24.59
CA ARG A 374 33.13 3.95 -25.49
C ARG A 374 33.97 2.90 -24.79
N ILE A 375 34.02 1.71 -25.36
CA ILE A 375 35.01 0.69 -25.04
C ILE A 375 36.12 0.79 -26.07
N THR A 376 37.37 0.93 -25.65
CA THR A 376 38.52 0.91 -26.55
C THR A 376 39.07 -0.49 -26.74
N GLU A 377 39.81 -0.71 -27.83
CA GLU A 377 40.51 -1.97 -28.05
C GLU A 377 41.53 -2.25 -26.93
N GLN A 378 42.17 -1.22 -26.37
CA GLN A 378 43.07 -1.39 -25.22
C GLN A 378 42.32 -1.88 -23.97
N ASP A 379 41.13 -1.34 -23.69
CA ASP A 379 40.31 -1.79 -22.53
C ASP A 379 39.97 -3.27 -22.66
N MET A 380 39.54 -3.67 -23.86
CA MET A 380 39.28 -5.07 -24.20
C MET A 380 40.51 -5.94 -24.01
N LEU A 381 41.67 -5.52 -24.52
CA LEU A 381 42.91 -6.27 -24.39
C LEU A 381 43.30 -6.48 -22.92
N VAL A 382 43.25 -5.43 -22.11
CA VAL A 382 43.57 -5.50 -20.69
C VAL A 382 42.62 -6.46 -19.97
N GLU A 383 41.32 -6.36 -20.24
CA GLU A 383 40.31 -7.21 -19.59
C GLU A 383 40.47 -8.69 -19.97
N VAL A 384 40.71 -8.98 -21.25
CA VAL A 384 41.01 -10.35 -21.72
C VAL A 384 42.24 -10.92 -21.02
N LEU A 385 43.28 -10.12 -20.84
CA LEU A 385 44.53 -10.55 -20.21
C LEU A 385 44.41 -10.73 -18.69
N LYS A 386 43.57 -9.94 -18.00
CA LYS A 386 43.26 -10.16 -16.57
C LYS A 386 42.62 -11.52 -16.32
N GLN A 387 41.82 -11.99 -17.25
CA GLN A 387 41.14 -13.29 -17.17
C GLN A 387 41.98 -14.46 -17.70
N ALA A 388 43.06 -14.19 -18.44
CA ALA A 388 43.91 -15.21 -19.02
C ALA A 388 44.76 -15.94 -17.97
N LYS A 389 45.19 -17.17 -18.30
CA LYS A 389 46.13 -17.90 -17.43
C LYS A 389 47.41 -17.10 -17.15
N PRO A 390 47.93 -17.11 -15.91
CA PRO A 390 49.16 -16.39 -15.55
C PRO A 390 50.37 -16.73 -16.44
N THR A 391 50.45 -17.97 -16.93
CA THR A 391 51.54 -18.40 -17.83
C THR A 391 51.49 -17.71 -19.18
N VAL A 392 50.30 -17.42 -19.72
CA VAL A 392 50.11 -16.71 -20.99
C VAL A 392 50.57 -15.26 -20.83
N VAL A 393 50.15 -14.61 -19.75
CA VAL A 393 50.54 -13.23 -19.42
C VAL A 393 52.06 -13.13 -19.20
N SER A 394 52.65 -14.06 -18.45
CA SER A 394 54.10 -14.09 -18.20
C SER A 394 54.89 -14.25 -19.51
N ASN A 395 54.49 -15.18 -20.38
CA ASN A 395 55.17 -15.42 -21.64
C ASN A 395 55.06 -14.21 -22.59
N LEU A 396 53.90 -13.57 -22.63
CA LEU A 396 53.69 -12.33 -23.39
C LEU A 396 54.61 -11.20 -22.90
N LEU A 397 54.67 -10.97 -21.59
CA LEU A 397 55.53 -9.92 -21.01
C LEU A 397 57.01 -10.18 -21.29
N SER A 398 57.45 -11.45 -21.22
CA SER A 398 58.80 -11.84 -21.61
C SER A 398 59.07 -11.57 -23.09
N GLU A 399 58.14 -11.92 -23.98
CA GLU A 399 58.30 -11.71 -25.42
C GLU A 399 58.38 -10.22 -25.78
N LEU A 400 57.53 -9.38 -25.19
CA LEU A 400 57.57 -7.93 -25.37
C LEU A 400 58.90 -7.32 -24.89
N LYS A 401 59.47 -7.82 -23.78
CA LYS A 401 60.80 -7.39 -23.30
C LYS A 401 61.92 -7.83 -24.24
N ASN A 402 61.83 -9.05 -24.78
CA ASN A 402 62.85 -9.63 -25.66
C ASN A 402 62.86 -9.01 -27.06
N THR A 403 61.78 -8.32 -27.46
CA THR A 403 61.60 -7.68 -28.77
C THR A 403 61.69 -6.15 -28.73
N ASP A 404 62.41 -5.60 -27.74
CA ASP A 404 62.61 -4.15 -27.50
C ASP A 404 61.32 -3.33 -27.25
N ARG A 405 60.18 -3.98 -26.93
CA ARG A 405 58.90 -3.35 -26.57
C ARG A 405 58.72 -3.18 -25.06
N THR A 406 59.82 -2.94 -24.34
CA THR A 406 59.89 -2.90 -22.86
C THR A 406 58.94 -1.88 -22.22
N GLN A 407 58.72 -0.72 -22.86
CA GLN A 407 57.77 0.29 -22.36
C GLN A 407 56.32 -0.22 -22.37
N LYS A 408 55.96 -1.04 -23.37
CA LYS A 408 54.63 -1.65 -23.47
C LYS A 408 54.43 -2.75 -22.45
N ALA A 409 55.45 -3.57 -22.23
CA ALA A 409 55.44 -4.56 -21.16
C ALA A 409 55.23 -3.90 -19.79
N ALA A 410 55.89 -2.75 -19.53
CA ALA A 410 55.71 -2.00 -18.28
C ALA A 410 54.31 -1.39 -18.15
N LEU A 411 53.76 -0.83 -19.23
CA LEU A 411 52.40 -0.31 -19.26
C LEU A 411 51.38 -1.41 -18.96
N LEU A 412 51.46 -2.53 -19.68
CA LEU A 412 50.57 -3.66 -19.52
C LEU A 412 50.65 -4.27 -18.10
N SER A 413 51.85 -4.45 -17.55
CA SER A 413 52.04 -4.93 -16.16
C SER A 413 51.33 -4.03 -15.15
N ARG A 414 51.38 -2.70 -15.34
CA ARG A 414 50.71 -1.72 -14.48
C ARG A 414 49.19 -1.84 -14.58
N GLU A 415 48.64 -1.91 -15.78
CA GLU A 415 47.19 -2.05 -16.00
C GLU A 415 46.64 -3.40 -15.49
N LEU A 416 47.48 -4.43 -15.46
CA LEU A 416 47.15 -5.76 -14.93
C LEU A 416 47.38 -5.88 -13.41
N GLY A 417 47.93 -4.86 -12.75
CA GLY A 417 48.25 -4.90 -11.32
C GLY A 417 49.35 -5.90 -10.95
N ILE A 418 50.20 -6.27 -11.91
CA ILE A 418 51.31 -7.19 -11.70
C ILE A 418 52.52 -6.35 -11.25
N PRO A 419 53.12 -6.60 -10.06
CA PRO A 419 54.31 -5.89 -9.66
C PRO A 419 55.40 -6.12 -10.69
N ASN A 420 56.04 -5.03 -11.17
CA ASN A 420 57.16 -5.14 -12.11
C ASN A 420 58.21 -6.10 -11.52
N PRO A 421 58.50 -7.24 -12.18
CA PRO A 421 59.65 -8.05 -11.80
C PRO A 421 60.95 -7.36 -12.18
#